data_AF-A0A6H0TDB1-F1
#
_entry.id   AF-A0A6H0TDB1-F1
#
_cell.length_a   1.000
_cell.length_b   1.000
_cell.length_c   1.000
_cell.angle_alpha   90.00
_cell.angle_beta   90.00
_cell.angle_gamma   90.00
#
_symmetry.space_group_name_H-M   'P 1'
#
loop_
_entity.id
_entity.type
_entity.pdbx_description
1 polymer ?
#
loop_
_entity_poly.entity_id
_entity_poly.type
_entity_poly.pdbx_seq_one_letter_code
_entity_poly.pdbx_strand_id
1 'polypeptide(L)'
;MNAEIQSKINKLGFFLVDDFIYIKYCVPFEKEKGDLKHQKYYKWYDKTPMFFSEKYLTDFTIEELLQKDKRNYEMLCPSFFVRLKTKIHLWGLKWLAKLVKLLS
;
A
#
# COMPACT_ATOMS: atom_id res chain seq x y z
N MET A 1 2.26 15.87 20.76
CA MET A 1 1.48 15.27 19.66
C MET A 1 0.10 15.90 19.67
N ASN A 2 -0.37 16.44 18.54
CA ASN A 2 -1.68 17.11 18.46
C ASN A 2 -2.80 16.09 18.69
N ALA A 3 -3.79 16.42 19.54
CA ALA A 3 -4.94 15.56 19.83
C ALA A 3 -5.71 15.17 18.56
N GLU A 4 -5.78 16.06 17.57
CA GLU A 4 -6.40 15.78 16.28
C GLU A 4 -5.63 14.70 15.51
N ILE A 5 -4.29 14.82 15.45
CA ILE A 5 -3.42 13.84 14.79
C ILE A 5 -3.55 12.47 15.47
N GLN A 6 -3.56 12.44 16.81
CA GLN A 6 -3.76 11.19 17.55
C GLN A 6 -5.12 10.55 17.25
N SER A 7 -6.18 11.35 17.15
CA SER A 7 -7.52 10.87 16.77
C SER A 7 -7.51 10.25 15.37
N LYS A 8 -6.85 10.89 14.40
CA LYS A 8 -6.69 10.36 13.03
C LYS A 8 -5.90 9.05 13.02
N ILE A 9 -4.78 8.97 13.74
CA ILE A 9 -3.97 7.75 13.89
C ILE A 9 -4.82 6.59 14.43
N ASN A 10 -5.56 6.84 15.51
CA ASN A 10 -6.40 5.83 16.15
C ASN A 10 -7.51 5.33 15.21
N LYS A 11 -8.19 6.24 14.50
CA LYS A 11 -9.27 5.89 13.56
C LYS A 11 -8.78 5.09 12.35
N LEU A 12 -7.59 5.43 11.84
CA LEU A 12 -7.03 4.78 10.65
C LEU A 12 -6.23 3.52 10.99
N GLY A 13 -5.91 3.29 12.26
CA GLY A 13 -5.08 2.17 12.71
C GLY A 13 -3.64 2.30 12.23
N PHE A 14 -3.08 3.52 12.28
CA PHE A 14 -1.67 3.76 11.97
C PHE A 14 -0.77 3.41 13.15
N PHE A 15 0.43 2.94 12.84
CA PHE A 15 1.50 2.67 13.81
C PHE A 15 2.61 3.69 13.65
N LEU A 16 3.31 4.00 14.75
CA LEU A 16 4.53 4.80 14.70
C LEU A 16 5.67 3.98 14.11
N VAL A 17 6.43 4.59 13.19
CA VAL A 17 7.65 3.99 12.65
C VAL A 17 8.69 3.94 13.77
N ASP A 18 9.06 2.74 14.19
CA ASP A 18 10.18 2.50 15.09
C ASP A 18 11.49 2.26 14.30
N ASP A 19 12.61 2.20 15.02
CA ASP A 19 13.94 2.01 14.42
C ASP A 19 14.02 0.70 13.62
N PHE A 20 13.37 -0.36 14.10
CA PHE A 20 13.38 -1.65 13.41
C PHE A 20 12.64 -1.57 12.07
N ILE A 21 11.44 -0.97 12.06
CA ILE A 21 10.65 -0.74 10.86
C ILE A 21 11.39 0.18 9.90
N TYR A 22 11.99 1.27 10.40
CA TYR A 22 12.76 2.21 9.60
C TYR A 22 13.95 1.53 8.92
N ILE A 23 14.77 0.79 9.67
CA ILE A 23 15.94 0.08 9.12
C ILE A 23 15.52 -1.00 8.11
N LYS A 24 14.48 -1.77 8.43
CA LYS A 24 14.05 -2.90 7.60
C LYS A 24 13.36 -2.47 6.32
N TYR A 25 12.57 -1.40 6.36
CA TYR A 25 11.70 -1.02 5.25
C TYR A 25 12.03 0.35 4.66
N CYS A 26 12.30 1.38 5.46
CA CYS A 26 12.54 2.73 4.93
C CYS A 26 13.93 2.89 4.29
N VAL A 27 15.00 2.43 4.95
CA VAL A 27 16.38 2.59 4.46
C VAL A 27 16.61 2.01 3.04
N PRO A 28 16.10 0.81 2.70
CA PRO A 28 16.20 0.30 1.33
C PRO A 28 15.51 1.23 0.32
N PHE A 29 14.31 1.73 0.64
CA PHE A 29 13.57 2.62 -0.26
C PHE A 29 14.21 4.01 -0.40
N GLU A 30 14.86 4.54 0.64
CA GLU A 30 15.53 5.83 0.57
C GLU A 30 16.63 5.88 -0.50
N LYS A 31 17.38 4.78 -0.61
CA LYS A 31 18.44 4.62 -1.62
C LYS A 31 17.89 4.57 -3.05
N GLU A 32 16.64 4.15 -3.23
CA GLU A 32 16.01 3.98 -4.55
C GLU A 32 15.09 5.15 -4.95
N LYS A 33 14.38 5.76 -3.99
CA LYS A 33 13.22 6.65 -4.24
C LYS A 33 13.27 8.01 -3.53
N GLY A 34 14.31 8.29 -2.74
CA GLY A 34 14.50 9.56 -2.05
C GLY A 34 14.12 9.55 -0.56
N ASP A 35 14.25 10.70 0.11
CA ASP A 35 14.21 10.81 1.58
C ASP A 35 12.85 10.40 2.20
N LEU A 36 12.87 9.42 3.11
CA LEU A 36 11.72 8.93 3.86
C LEU A 36 11.79 9.31 5.34
N LYS A 37 12.75 10.15 5.77
CA LYS A 37 12.87 10.62 7.16
C LYS A 37 11.65 11.38 7.66
N HIS A 38 10.83 11.92 6.76
CA HIS A 38 9.58 12.60 7.10
C HIS A 38 8.41 11.64 7.35
N GLN A 39 8.57 10.36 7.04
CA GLN A 39 7.57 9.33 7.29
C GLN A 39 7.61 8.91 8.76
N LYS A 40 6.57 9.27 9.51
CA LYS A 40 6.48 8.99 10.96
C LYS A 40 5.54 7.85 11.28
N TYR A 41 4.62 7.55 10.35
CA TYR A 41 3.57 6.58 10.56
C TYR A 41 3.55 5.56 9.45
N TYR A 42 3.03 4.38 9.73
CA TYR A 42 2.84 3.36 8.72
C TYR A 42 1.59 2.52 8.99
N LYS A 43 1.11 1.85 7.93
CA LYS A 43 0.04 0.85 8.00
C LYS A 43 0.38 -0.32 7.11
N TRP A 44 0.06 -1.51 7.57
CA TRP A 44 0.14 -2.73 6.78
C TRP A 44 -1.09 -2.87 5.88
N TYR A 45 -0.84 -3.02 4.58
CA TYR A 45 -1.83 -3.47 3.61
C TYR A 45 -1.38 -4.83 3.07
N ASP A 46 -2.03 -5.90 3.54
CA ASP A 46 -1.60 -7.29 3.34
C ASP A 46 -0.14 -7.49 3.80
N LYS A 47 0.79 -7.64 2.86
CA LYS A 47 2.22 -7.86 3.14
C LYS A 47 3.10 -6.65 2.85
N THR A 48 2.49 -5.52 2.51
CA THR A 48 3.21 -4.31 2.09
C THR A 48 2.97 -3.19 3.10
N PRO A 49 4.02 -2.62 3.70
CA PRO A 49 3.86 -1.44 4.55
C PRO A 49 3.74 -0.21 3.66
N MET A 50 2.79 0.67 3.99
CA MET A 50 2.69 2.00 3.41
C MET A 50 3.00 3.04 4.47
N PHE A 51 3.83 4.01 4.11
CA PHE A 51 4.38 5.02 5.00
C PHE A 51 3.69 6.36 4.80
N PHE A 52 3.47 7.09 5.90
CA PHE A 52 2.77 8.36 5.94
C PHE A 52 3.52 9.37 6.82
N SER A 53 3.56 10.61 6.34
CA SER A 53 4.16 11.72 7.06
C SER A 53 3.14 12.38 7.98
N GLU A 54 3.62 13.12 8.97
CA GLU A 54 2.74 13.95 9.79
C GLU A 54 2.02 15.01 8.94
N LYS A 55 2.72 15.57 7.95
CA LYS A 55 2.13 16.50 6.98
C LYS A 55 0.93 15.90 6.24
N TYR A 56 1.02 14.62 5.85
CA TYR A 56 -0.09 13.94 5.20
C TYR A 56 -1.34 13.87 6.10
N LEU A 57 -1.17 13.66 7.40
CA LEU A 57 -2.28 13.65 8.37
C LEU A 57 -2.85 15.04 8.63
N THR A 58 -2.05 16.10 8.51
CA THR A 58 -2.52 17.48 8.68
C THR A 58 -3.19 18.04 7.43
N ASP A 59 -2.70 17.66 6.23
CA ASP A 59 -3.18 18.22 4.96
C ASP A 59 -4.59 17.74 4.58
N PHE A 60 -5.08 16.64 5.18
CA PHE A 60 -6.36 16.04 4.83
C PHE A 60 -7.33 15.95 6.03
N THR A 61 -8.62 16.00 5.73
CA THR A 61 -9.68 15.71 6.72
C THR A 61 -9.73 14.21 7.02
N ILE A 62 -10.42 13.83 8.11
CA ILE A 62 -10.56 12.41 8.46
C ILE A 62 -11.39 11.65 7.40
N GLU A 63 -12.38 12.28 6.79
CA GLU A 63 -13.21 11.70 5.74
C GLU A 63 -12.38 11.40 4.49
N GLU A 64 -11.53 12.35 4.08
CA GLU A 64 -10.62 12.17 2.94
C GLU A 64 -9.60 11.06 3.20
N LEU A 65 -9.06 11.01 4.42
CA LEU A 65 -8.13 9.96 4.82
C LEU A 65 -8.79 8.58 4.81
N LEU A 66 -10.04 8.45 5.28
CA LEU A 66 -10.78 7.19 5.25
C LEU A 66 -11.08 6.73 3.81
N GLN A 67 -11.41 7.66 2.91
CA GLN A 67 -11.59 7.32 1.50
C GLN A 67 -10.29 6.85 0.85
N LYS A 68 -9.17 7.50 1.15
CA LYS A 68 -7.85 7.10 0.64
C LYS A 68 -7.41 5.76 1.22
N ASP A 69 -7.64 5.53 2.51
CA ASP A 69 -7.35 4.25 3.18
C ASP A 69 -8.09 3.08 2.51
N LYS A 70 -9.38 3.27 2.21
CA LYS A 70 -10.17 2.30 1.44
C LYS A 70 -9.58 2.04 0.04
N ARG A 71 -9.24 3.09 -0.70
CA ARG A 71 -8.63 2.95 -2.04
C ARG A 71 -7.28 2.22 -1.97
N ASN A 72 -6.44 2.57 -0.99
CA ASN A 72 -5.16 1.91 -0.76
C ASN A 72 -5.36 0.42 -0.46
N TYR A 73 -6.35 0.08 0.37
CA TYR A 73 -6.71 -1.31 0.65
C TYR A 73 -7.15 -2.04 -0.61
N GLU A 74 -8.02 -1.47 -1.43
CA GLU A 74 -8.46 -2.10 -2.68
C GLU A 74 -7.31 -2.32 -3.68
N MET A 75 -6.35 -1.39 -3.74
CA MET A 75 -5.18 -1.50 -4.62
C MET A 75 -4.13 -2.49 -4.12
N LEU A 76 -3.85 -2.51 -2.81
CA LEU A 76 -2.74 -3.26 -2.22
C LEU A 76 -3.17 -4.62 -1.65
N CYS A 77 -4.45 -4.79 -1.33
CA CYS A 77 -5.04 -6.03 -0.84
C CYS A 77 -6.06 -6.58 -1.86
N PRO A 78 -5.65 -6.93 -3.10
CA PRO A 78 -6.58 -7.45 -4.07
C PRO A 78 -7.23 -8.72 -3.51
N SER A 79 -8.57 -8.74 -3.50
CA SER A 79 -9.33 -9.87 -2.99
C SER A 79 -8.92 -11.17 -3.69
N PHE A 80 -9.14 -12.31 -3.04
CA PHE A 80 -8.91 -13.62 -3.65
C PHE A 80 -9.54 -13.72 -5.05
N PHE A 81 -10.74 -13.15 -5.23
CA PHE A 81 -11.44 -13.14 -6.52
C PHE A 81 -10.73 -12.30 -7.59
N VAL A 82 -10.19 -11.14 -7.25
CA VAL A 82 -9.38 -10.34 -8.19
C VAL A 82 -8.11 -11.10 -8.57
N ARG A 83 -7.41 -11.68 -7.59
CA ARG A 83 -6.21 -12.49 -7.81
C ARG A 83 -6.50 -13.71 -8.70
N LEU A 84 -7.64 -14.36 -8.50
CA LEU A 84 -8.07 -15.53 -9.29
C LEU A 84 -8.44 -15.13 -10.72
N LYS A 85 -9.19 -14.03 -10.90
CA LYS A 85 -9.58 -13.51 -12.22
C LYS A 85 -8.35 -13.18 -13.08
N THR A 86 -7.35 -12.51 -12.49
CA THR A 86 -6.09 -12.21 -13.18
C THR A 86 -5.35 -13.48 -13.61
N LYS A 87 -5.30 -14.52 -12.74
CA LYS A 87 -4.68 -15.81 -13.10
C LYS A 87 -5.41 -16.51 -14.25
N ILE A 88 -6.75 -16.57 -14.19
CA ILE A 88 -7.58 -17.17 -15.26
C ILE A 88 -7.34 -16.44 -16.58
N HIS A 89 -7.30 -15.11 -16.57
CA HIS A 89 -7.05 -14.33 -17.77
C HIS A 89 -5.68 -14.62 -18.39
N LEU A 90 -4.62 -14.66 -17.56
CA LEU A 90 -3.26 -15.01 -18.02
C LEU A 90 -3.16 -16.45 -18.55
N TRP A 91 -3.88 -17.40 -17.96
CA TRP A 91 -3.94 -18.77 -18.47
C TRP A 91 -4.66 -18.86 -19.81
N GLY A 92 -5.77 -18.13 -19.98
CA GLY A 92 -6.46 -18.00 -21.26
C GLY A 92 -5.54 -17.44 -22.36
N LEU A 93 -4.83 -16.35 -22.07
CA LEU A 93 -3.85 -15.76 -23.00
C LEU A 93 -2.72 -16.73 -23.37
N LYS A 94 -2.17 -17.47 -22.39
CA LYS A 94 -1.15 -18.50 -22.65
C LYS A 94 -1.69 -19.62 -23.54
N TRP A 95 -2.93 -20.04 -23.34
CA TRP A 95 -3.58 -21.05 -24.17
C TRP A 95 -3.78 -20.57 -25.61
N LEU A 96 -4.26 -19.35 -25.80
CA LEU A 96 -4.41 -18.74 -27.12
C LEU A 96 -3.06 -18.59 -27.85
N ALA A 97 -2.03 -18.12 -27.15
CA ALA A 97 -0.68 -18.02 -27.72
C ALA A 97 -0.12 -19.39 -28.15
N LYS A 98 -0.45 -20.46 -27.42
CA LYS A 98 -0.06 -21.84 -27.78
C LYS A 98 -0.81 -22.34 -29.01
N LEU A 99 -2.10 -22.02 -29.16
CA LEU A 99 -2.88 -22.36 -30.34
C LEU A 99 -2.39 -21.64 -31.59
N VAL A 100 -2.06 -20.35 -31.47
CA VAL A 100 -1.49 -19.56 -32.58
C VAL A 100 -0.15 -20.16 -33.04
N LYS A 101 0.69 -20.63 -32.12
CA LYS A 101 1.95 -21.33 -32.44
C LYS A 101 1.79 -22.70 -33.10
N LEU A 102 0.65 -23.37 -32.92
CA LEU A 102 0.38 -24.69 -33.51
C LEU A 102 -0.22 -24.60 -34.92
N LEU A 103 -0.71 -23.42 -35.31
CA LEU A 103 -1.35 -23.14 -36.60
C LEU A 103 -0.44 -22.32 -37.53
N SER A 104 0.78 -22.01 -37.10
CA SER A 104 1.87 -21.35 -37.83
C SER A 104 2.95 -22.36 -38.15
#